data_AF-X1VSA2-F1
#
_entry.id   AF-X1VSA2-F1
#
_cell.length_a   1.000
_cell.length_b   1.000
_cell.length_c   1.000
_cell.angle_alpha   90.00
_cell.angle_beta   90.00
_cell.angle_gamma   90.00
#
_symmetry.space_group_name_H-M   'P 1'
#
loop_
_entity.id
_entity.type
_entity.pdbx_description
1 polymer ?
#
loop_
_entity_poly.entity_id
_entity_poly.type
_entity_poly.pdbx_seq_one_letter_code
_entity_poly.pdbx_strand_id
1 'polypeptide(L)'
;EDYVGLFGRTNNAGAIQNIHLRNVSILGDDLVGALVGEKRGAGVVTDCDVTGTVTGDANVGGLLGENTGGGSVSDCWTNVTVSGRTDVGGLIGDNARSVTDCYADGDVVASGDDVGGLIGSHIGGAVFTVLRCHATGNVTGVSQDIGGRGLVSKNQ
;
A
#
# COMPACT_ATOMS: atom_id res chain seq x y z
N GLU A 1 -11.06 -4.25 12.88
CA GLU A 1 -11.34 -2.80 12.93
C GLU A 1 -10.93 -2.23 11.58
N ASP A 2 -11.71 -1.29 11.06
CA ASP A 2 -11.42 -0.65 9.78
C ASP A 2 -10.59 0.61 9.97
N TYR A 3 -9.96 1.10 8.91
CA TYR A 3 -9.15 2.33 8.91
C TYR A 3 -8.00 2.26 9.91
N VAL A 4 -7.21 1.19 9.83
CA VAL A 4 -6.14 0.95 10.80
C VAL A 4 -4.82 1.49 10.28
N GLY A 5 -4.16 2.29 11.12
CA GLY A 5 -2.84 2.87 10.88
C GLY A 5 -2.50 3.93 11.92
N LEU A 6 -1.28 4.50 11.89
CA LEU A 6 -0.95 5.66 12.73
C LEU A 6 -1.96 6.80 12.52
N PHE A 7 -2.38 6.98 11.26
CA PHE A 7 -3.51 7.83 10.88
C PHE A 7 -4.60 6.96 10.27
N GLY A 8 -5.73 6.78 10.97
CA GLY A 8 -6.80 5.95 10.41
C GLY A 8 -7.35 6.50 9.08
N ARG A 9 -7.66 7.80 9.04
CA ARG A 9 -8.13 8.46 7.81
C ARG A 9 -7.65 9.90 7.69
N THR A 10 -7.28 10.31 6.48
CA THR A 10 -6.88 11.69 6.16
C THR A 10 -7.79 12.33 5.10
N ASN A 11 -8.45 13.43 5.44
CA ASN A 11 -9.43 14.11 4.57
C ASN A 11 -8.97 15.48 4.04
N ASN A 12 -7.91 16.03 4.61
CA ASN A 12 -7.47 17.41 4.35
C ASN A 12 -6.20 17.45 3.49
N ALA A 13 -5.78 18.65 3.10
CA ALA A 13 -4.54 18.87 2.34
C ALA A 13 -3.25 18.80 3.19
N GLY A 14 -3.31 18.25 4.41
CA GLY A 14 -2.16 18.15 5.30
C GLY A 14 -1.14 17.14 4.78
N ALA A 15 0.13 17.53 4.76
CA ALA A 15 1.22 16.62 4.40
C ALA A 15 1.53 15.66 5.54
N ILE A 16 1.80 14.40 5.20
CA ILE A 16 2.42 13.42 6.09
C ILE A 16 3.83 13.20 5.57
N GLN A 17 4.84 13.57 6.36
CA GLN A 17 6.22 13.51 5.92
C GLN A 17 7.19 13.24 7.05
N ASN A 18 8.33 12.62 6.72
CA ASN A 18 9.43 12.32 7.63
C ASN A 18 8.98 11.41 8.78
N ILE A 19 8.22 10.36 8.47
CA ILE A 19 7.72 9.40 9.44
C ILE A 19 8.32 8.03 9.18
N HIS A 20 9.01 7.50 10.18
CA HIS A 20 9.75 6.25 10.08
C HIS A 20 9.27 5.30 11.19
N LEU A 21 8.48 4.31 10.82
CA LEU A 21 7.90 3.33 11.74
C LEU A 21 8.70 2.04 11.71
N ARG A 22 9.12 1.56 12.88
CA ARG A 22 9.99 0.38 12.99
C ARG A 22 9.34 -0.73 13.78
N ASN A 23 9.46 -1.96 13.28
CA ASN A 23 8.93 -3.18 13.91
C ASN A 23 7.46 -3.06 14.31
N VAL A 24 6.63 -2.52 13.41
CA VAL A 24 5.19 -2.43 13.65
C VAL A 24 4.56 -3.83 13.60
N SER A 25 3.47 -4.01 14.33
CA SER A 25 2.61 -5.19 14.24
C SER A 25 1.16 -4.71 14.21
N ILE A 26 0.63 -4.58 13.00
CA ILE A 26 -0.70 -4.02 12.75
C ILE A 26 -1.66 -5.13 12.35
N LEU A 27 -2.83 -5.16 12.98
CA LEU A 27 -3.92 -6.08 12.67
C LEU A 27 -5.20 -5.27 12.50
N GLY A 28 -5.84 -5.39 11.34
CA GLY A 28 -7.10 -4.73 11.00
C GLY A 28 -8.03 -5.63 10.21
N ASP A 29 -9.10 -5.06 9.68
CA ASP A 29 -10.06 -5.72 8.79
C ASP A 29 -10.02 -5.04 7.40
N ASP A 30 -10.66 -3.89 7.21
CA ASP A 30 -10.58 -3.13 5.95
C ASP A 30 -9.72 -1.86 6.08
N LEU A 31 -9.14 -1.41 4.96
CA LEU A 31 -8.37 -0.16 4.82
C LEU A 31 -7.22 -0.11 5.85
N VAL A 32 -6.30 -1.05 5.70
CA VAL A 32 -5.22 -1.28 6.66
C VAL A 32 -3.89 -0.85 6.06
N GLY A 33 -3.26 0.16 6.66
CA GLY A 33 -1.91 0.59 6.33
C GLY A 33 -1.15 0.98 7.58
N ALA A 34 0.14 0.65 7.68
CA ALA A 34 0.87 0.96 8.91
C ALA A 34 0.92 2.46 9.20
N LEU A 35 1.04 3.29 8.15
CA LEU A 35 1.06 4.73 8.29
C LEU A 35 -0.35 5.32 8.16
N VAL A 36 -1.09 4.99 7.10
CA VAL A 36 -2.44 5.51 6.87
C VAL A 36 -3.41 4.40 6.47
N GLY A 37 -4.55 4.29 7.13
CA GLY A 37 -5.61 3.38 6.68
C GLY A 37 -6.20 3.85 5.34
N GLU A 38 -6.74 5.07 5.32
CA GLU A 38 -7.33 5.67 4.12
C GLU A 38 -6.87 7.13 3.89
N LYS A 39 -6.41 7.43 2.68
CA LYS A 39 -6.04 8.78 2.25
C LYS A 39 -7.00 9.32 1.20
N ARG A 40 -7.90 10.23 1.60
CA ARG A 40 -8.88 10.93 0.74
C ARG A 40 -8.53 12.39 0.43
N GLY A 41 -7.69 13.01 1.25
CA GLY A 41 -7.30 14.42 1.09
C GLY A 41 -6.32 14.69 -0.05
N ALA A 42 -6.13 15.98 -0.37
CA ALA A 42 -5.12 16.44 -1.32
C ALA A 42 -3.69 16.48 -0.73
N GLY A 43 -3.53 16.06 0.53
CA GLY A 43 -2.24 16.01 1.20
C GLY A 43 -1.28 15.02 0.52
N VAL A 44 0.01 15.30 0.61
CA VAL A 44 1.06 14.40 0.12
C VAL A 44 1.53 13.46 1.22
N VAL A 45 2.00 12.27 0.84
CA VAL A 45 2.78 11.39 1.73
C VAL A 45 4.18 11.29 1.15
N THR A 46 5.19 11.75 1.88
CA THR A 46 6.55 11.79 1.34
C THR A 46 7.63 11.52 2.39
N ASP A 47 8.72 10.88 2.01
CA ASP A 47 9.83 10.54 2.93
C ASP A 47 9.33 9.77 4.18
N CYS A 48 8.62 8.67 3.92
CA CYS A 48 8.08 7.81 4.97
C CYS A 48 8.54 6.37 4.77
N ASP A 49 8.88 5.69 5.88
CA ASP A 49 9.22 4.27 5.84
C ASP A 49 8.60 3.45 6.95
N VAL A 50 8.37 2.17 6.64
CA VAL A 50 7.80 1.20 7.57
C VAL A 50 8.55 -0.14 7.48
N THR A 51 8.79 -0.74 8.64
CA THR A 51 9.22 -2.14 8.77
C THR A 51 8.34 -2.88 9.77
N GLY A 52 8.10 -4.17 9.55
CA GLY A 52 7.30 -5.01 10.46
C GLY A 52 6.27 -5.87 9.74
N THR A 53 5.08 -6.03 10.34
CA THR A 53 3.98 -6.84 9.79
C THR A 53 2.68 -6.06 9.77
N VAL A 54 1.94 -6.20 8.67
CA VAL A 54 0.59 -5.64 8.51
C VAL A 54 -0.35 -6.76 8.04
N THR A 55 -1.44 -6.97 8.77
CA THR A 55 -2.44 -7.99 8.46
C THR A 55 -3.83 -7.35 8.42
N GLY A 56 -4.59 -7.62 7.36
CA GLY A 56 -5.97 -7.21 7.18
C GLY A 56 -6.77 -8.23 6.36
N ASP A 57 -7.97 -7.84 5.92
CA ASP A 57 -8.81 -8.59 5.00
C ASP A 57 -8.87 -7.92 3.61
N ALA A 58 -9.21 -6.63 3.55
CA ALA A 58 -9.30 -5.88 2.29
C ALA A 58 -8.51 -4.56 2.33
N ASN A 59 -8.03 -4.11 1.16
CA ASN A 59 -7.26 -2.88 0.98
C ASN A 59 -6.09 -2.79 1.96
N VAL A 60 -5.15 -3.74 1.83
CA VAL A 60 -4.05 -3.91 2.78
C VAL A 60 -2.75 -3.48 2.13
N GLY A 61 -2.09 -2.48 2.71
CA GLY A 61 -0.78 -2.01 2.27
C GLY A 61 0.24 -1.89 3.39
N GLY A 62 1.53 -2.04 3.07
CA GLY A 62 2.59 -1.83 4.06
C GLY A 62 2.69 -0.38 4.55
N LEU A 63 2.30 0.60 3.72
CA LEU A 63 2.27 2.02 4.07
C LEU A 63 0.84 2.58 4.13
N LEU A 64 0.05 2.39 3.06
CA LEU A 64 -1.33 2.87 2.96
C LEU A 64 -2.30 1.73 2.64
N GLY A 65 -3.45 1.68 3.30
CA GLY A 65 -4.53 0.77 2.89
C GLY A 65 -5.15 1.20 1.56
N GLU A 66 -5.65 2.44 1.51
CA GLU A 66 -6.22 3.04 0.31
C GLU A 66 -5.71 4.47 0.06
N ASN A 67 -5.43 4.79 -1.22
CA ASN A 67 -5.03 6.11 -1.69
C ASN A 67 -5.94 6.62 -2.81
N THR A 68 -7.03 7.29 -2.42
CA THR A 68 -8.03 7.87 -3.34
C THR A 68 -7.99 9.40 -3.44
N GLY A 69 -7.24 10.08 -2.57
CA GLY A 69 -7.16 11.55 -2.47
C GLY A 69 -6.14 12.22 -3.41
N GLY A 70 -6.40 13.46 -3.83
CA GLY A 70 -5.67 14.13 -4.92
C GLY A 70 -4.14 14.32 -4.79
N GLY A 71 -3.56 14.14 -3.60
CA GLY A 71 -2.11 14.26 -3.41
C GLY A 71 -1.33 12.99 -3.76
N SER A 72 -0.05 13.13 -4.06
CA SER A 72 0.84 12.02 -4.43
C SER A 72 1.42 11.28 -3.22
N VAL A 73 1.97 10.09 -3.49
CA VAL A 73 2.87 9.37 -2.59
C VAL A 73 4.26 9.35 -3.25
N SER A 74 5.29 9.83 -2.56
CA SER A 74 6.64 9.93 -3.11
C SER A 74 7.74 9.59 -2.12
N ASP A 75 8.89 9.09 -2.59
CA ASP A 75 10.07 8.83 -1.73
C ASP A 75 9.73 7.99 -0.50
N CYS A 76 8.83 7.02 -0.63
CA CYS A 76 8.36 6.18 0.47
C CYS A 76 8.73 4.72 0.26
N TRP A 77 8.99 4.00 1.34
CA TRP A 77 9.34 2.59 1.21
C TRP A 77 8.88 1.72 2.36
N THR A 78 8.82 0.42 2.08
CA THR A 78 8.37 -0.58 3.05
C THR A 78 9.27 -1.81 2.98
N ASN A 79 9.61 -2.35 4.16
CA ASN A 79 10.07 -3.72 4.30
C ASN A 79 9.14 -4.41 5.32
N VAL A 80 7.91 -4.63 4.87
CA VAL A 80 6.79 -5.10 5.68
C VAL A 80 6.26 -6.41 5.08
N THR A 81 6.10 -7.43 5.90
CA THR A 81 5.29 -8.59 5.49
C THR A 81 3.82 -8.20 5.53
N VAL A 82 3.19 -8.16 4.36
CA VAL A 82 1.78 -7.78 4.21
C VAL A 82 0.95 -9.04 4.01
N SER A 83 -0.14 -9.19 4.77
CA SER A 83 -1.06 -10.31 4.63
C SER A 83 -2.51 -9.83 4.51
N GLY A 84 -3.24 -10.34 3.52
CA GLY A 84 -4.64 -9.96 3.29
C GLY A 84 -5.42 -10.95 2.43
N ARG A 85 -6.66 -10.59 2.08
CA ARG A 85 -7.51 -11.37 1.17
C ARG A 85 -7.67 -10.69 -0.18
N THR A 86 -7.99 -9.40 -0.23
CA THR A 86 -8.25 -8.68 -1.51
C THR A 86 -7.58 -7.31 -1.50
N ASP A 87 -7.10 -6.86 -2.68
CA ASP A 87 -6.42 -5.57 -2.87
C ASP A 87 -5.21 -5.42 -1.94
N VAL A 88 -4.25 -6.33 -2.10
CA VAL A 88 -3.08 -6.45 -1.21
C VAL A 88 -1.81 -6.01 -1.92
N GLY A 89 -1.18 -4.96 -1.40
CA GLY A 89 0.05 -4.40 -1.94
C GLY A 89 1.17 -4.29 -0.91
N GLY A 90 2.43 -4.44 -1.34
CA GLY A 90 3.56 -4.23 -0.42
C GLY A 90 3.66 -2.78 0.09
N LEU A 91 3.31 -1.79 -0.75
CA LEU A 91 3.27 -0.38 -0.36
C LEU A 91 1.83 0.11 -0.13
N ILE A 92 0.95 -0.08 -1.13
CA ILE A 92 -0.44 0.42 -1.10
C ILE A 92 -1.42 -0.69 -1.49
N GLY A 93 -2.50 -0.89 -0.73
CA GLY A 93 -3.56 -1.84 -1.08
C GLY A 93 -4.28 -1.45 -2.37
N ASP A 94 -5.12 -0.41 -2.32
CA ASP A 94 -5.75 0.19 -3.51
C ASP A 94 -5.25 1.62 -3.75
N ASN A 95 -4.90 1.91 -5.00
CA ASN A 95 -4.33 3.19 -5.40
C ASN A 95 -4.98 3.75 -6.66
N ALA A 96 -5.51 4.98 -6.54
CA ALA A 96 -6.08 5.74 -7.65
C ALA A 96 -5.25 6.99 -8.03
N ARG A 97 -3.99 7.08 -7.55
CA ARG A 97 -3.18 8.32 -7.57
C ARG A 97 -1.73 8.06 -7.92
N SER A 98 -0.96 9.11 -8.14
CA SER A 98 0.44 8.97 -8.55
C SER A 98 1.33 8.51 -7.40
N VAL A 99 2.22 7.56 -7.72
CA VAL A 99 3.22 6.99 -6.82
C VAL A 99 4.59 7.12 -7.50
N THR A 100 5.55 7.79 -6.88
CA THR A 100 6.85 8.06 -7.52
C THR A 100 8.01 7.81 -6.57
N ASP A 101 9.09 7.17 -7.05
CA ASP A 101 10.28 6.93 -6.22
C ASP A 101 10.00 6.09 -4.96
N CYS A 102 9.05 5.15 -5.05
CA CYS A 102 8.66 4.32 -3.93
C CYS A 102 9.02 2.84 -4.13
N TYR A 103 9.26 2.10 -3.04
CA TYR A 103 9.54 0.66 -3.15
C TYR A 103 9.03 -0.19 -2.00
N ALA A 104 8.92 -1.50 -2.26
CA ALA A 104 8.47 -2.49 -1.29
C ALA A 104 9.34 -3.75 -1.35
N ASP A 105 10.05 -4.05 -0.28
CA ASP A 105 10.97 -5.20 -0.19
C ASP A 105 10.41 -6.37 0.63
N GLY A 106 9.33 -6.14 1.38
CA GLY A 106 8.71 -7.17 2.19
C GLY A 106 7.79 -8.09 1.39
N ASP A 107 7.63 -9.32 1.88
CA ASP A 107 6.77 -10.32 1.24
C ASP A 107 5.28 -9.93 1.32
N VAL A 108 4.55 -10.24 0.26
CA VAL A 108 3.10 -10.06 0.18
C VAL A 108 2.43 -11.44 0.09
N VAL A 109 1.52 -11.72 1.01
CA VAL A 109 0.79 -12.99 1.08
C VAL A 109 -0.71 -12.71 1.03
N ALA A 110 -1.39 -13.21 0.02
CA ALA A 110 -2.81 -12.98 -0.14
C ALA A 110 -3.60 -14.22 -0.56
N SER A 111 -4.84 -14.33 -0.09
CA SER A 111 -5.71 -15.48 -0.35
C SER A 111 -6.83 -15.21 -1.36
N GLY A 112 -6.84 -14.06 -2.03
CA GLY A 112 -7.86 -13.68 -3.02
C GLY A 112 -7.27 -12.88 -4.16
N ASP A 113 -8.06 -11.96 -4.71
CA ASP A 113 -7.78 -11.25 -5.96
C ASP A 113 -7.00 -9.93 -5.75
N ASP A 114 -6.43 -9.41 -6.85
CA ASP A 114 -5.71 -8.13 -6.93
C ASP A 114 -4.55 -8.02 -5.92
N VAL A 115 -3.48 -8.77 -6.22
CA VAL A 115 -2.28 -8.86 -5.39
C VAL A 115 -1.07 -8.35 -6.18
N GLY A 116 -0.32 -7.43 -5.60
CA GLY A 116 0.88 -6.87 -6.22
C GLY A 116 2.00 -6.59 -5.22
N GLY A 117 3.25 -6.70 -5.68
CA GLY A 117 4.40 -6.45 -4.82
C GLY A 117 4.50 -5.00 -4.35
N LEU A 118 4.05 -4.04 -5.16
CA LEU A 118 4.01 -2.61 -4.81
C LEU A 118 2.58 -2.14 -4.50
N ILE A 119 1.67 -2.33 -5.46
CA ILE A 119 0.27 -1.90 -5.40
C ILE A 119 -0.60 -3.11 -5.68
N GLY A 120 -1.60 -3.39 -4.84
CA GLY A 120 -2.54 -4.49 -5.01
C GLY A 120 -3.50 -4.24 -6.17
N SER A 121 -4.26 -3.16 -6.06
CA SER A 121 -5.29 -2.77 -7.02
C SER A 121 -5.16 -1.34 -7.49
N HIS A 122 -5.73 -1.08 -8.67
CA HIS A 122 -5.83 0.26 -9.23
C HIS A 122 -7.21 0.47 -9.84
N ILE A 123 -8.11 1.10 -9.08
CA ILE A 123 -9.45 1.44 -9.58
C ILE A 123 -9.61 2.96 -9.56
N GLY A 124 -9.10 3.63 -10.58
CA GLY A 124 -9.21 5.09 -10.73
C GLY A 124 -9.31 5.53 -12.18
N GLY A 125 -10.34 6.31 -12.51
CA GLY A 125 -10.53 6.92 -13.84
C GLY A 125 -9.67 8.17 -14.10
N ALA A 126 -8.75 8.51 -13.19
CA ALA A 126 -7.82 9.62 -13.36
C ALA A 126 -6.48 9.12 -13.91
N VAL A 127 -5.83 9.94 -14.74
CA VAL A 127 -4.46 9.66 -15.18
C VAL A 127 -3.55 9.72 -13.95
N PHE A 128 -2.99 8.58 -13.56
CA PHE A 128 -1.96 8.48 -12.53
C PHE A 128 -0.70 7.87 -13.11
N THR A 129 0.44 8.15 -12.46
CA THR A 129 1.74 7.64 -12.88
C THR A 129 2.35 6.83 -11.75
N VAL A 130 2.86 5.64 -12.08
CA VAL A 130 3.80 4.91 -11.23
C VAL A 130 5.17 4.97 -11.88
N LEU A 131 6.09 5.73 -11.27
CA LEU A 131 7.36 6.08 -11.89
C LEU A 131 8.52 5.86 -10.92
N ARG A 132 9.58 5.19 -11.39
CA ARG A 132 10.77 4.85 -10.59
C ARG A 132 10.43 4.04 -9.33
N CYS A 133 9.36 3.25 -9.38
CA CYS A 133 8.96 2.36 -8.29
C CYS A 133 9.33 0.91 -8.57
N HIS A 134 9.60 0.13 -7.53
CA HIS A 134 9.93 -1.29 -7.65
C HIS A 134 9.48 -2.08 -6.42
N ALA A 135 9.39 -3.40 -6.55
CA ALA A 135 9.17 -4.31 -5.45
C ALA A 135 10.07 -5.53 -5.61
N THR A 136 10.64 -6.01 -4.50
CA THR A 136 11.59 -7.13 -4.48
C THR A 136 11.14 -8.31 -3.62
N GLY A 137 10.17 -8.09 -2.73
CA GLY A 137 9.58 -9.15 -1.90
C GLY A 137 8.80 -10.18 -2.72
N ASN A 138 8.66 -11.39 -2.18
CA ASN A 138 7.91 -12.45 -2.84
C ASN A 138 6.41 -12.14 -2.76
N VAL A 139 5.70 -12.38 -3.85
CA VAL A 139 4.24 -12.23 -3.90
C VAL A 139 3.62 -13.62 -4.01
N THR A 140 2.92 -14.04 -2.96
CA THR A 140 2.19 -15.31 -2.90
C THR A 140 0.70 -15.03 -2.94
N GLY A 141 0.03 -15.42 -4.02
CA GLY A 141 -1.42 -15.35 -4.19
C GLY A 141 -2.02 -16.73 -4.50
N VAL A 142 -3.30 -16.94 -4.21
CA VAL A 142 -4.03 -18.18 -4.60
C VAL A 142 -4.96 -18.00 -5.80
N SER A 143 -5.06 -16.79 -6.38
CA SER A 143 -5.99 -16.46 -7.46
C SER A 143 -5.31 -15.92 -8.75
N GLN A 144 -6.13 -15.73 -9.79
CA GLN A 144 -5.74 -15.60 -11.21
C GLN A 144 -4.94 -14.33 -11.58
N ASP A 145 -4.84 -13.34 -10.69
CA ASP A 145 -4.32 -11.99 -11.01
C ASP A 145 -3.07 -11.60 -10.22
N ILE A 146 -2.15 -12.54 -9.96
CA ILE A 146 -0.80 -12.21 -9.46
C ILE A 146 -0.05 -11.45 -10.57
N GLY A 147 -0.08 -10.11 -10.52
CA GLY A 147 0.48 -9.24 -11.55
C GLY A 147 -0.43 -8.97 -12.77
N GLY A 148 -1.70 -9.39 -12.72
CA GLY A 148 -2.69 -9.13 -13.79
C GLY A 148 -3.27 -7.71 -13.76
N ARG A 149 -3.31 -7.09 -12.56
CA ARG A 149 -3.64 -5.68 -12.34
C ARG A 149 -2.72 -5.00 -11.30
N GLY A 150 -1.92 -5.77 -10.55
CA GLY A 150 -0.90 -5.26 -9.62
C GLY A 150 0.40 -4.85 -10.33
N LEU A 151 0.88 -3.64 -10.08
CA LEU A 151 1.91 -2.96 -10.90
C LEU A 151 3.36 -3.49 -10.77
N VAL A 152 3.66 -4.41 -9.85
CA VAL A 152 4.99 -5.01 -9.76
C VAL A 152 4.90 -6.47 -9.30
N SER A 153 4.97 -7.41 -10.25
CA SER A 153 5.25 -8.82 -9.98
C SER A 153 6.71 -9.11 -10.31
N LYS A 154 7.49 -9.59 -9.34
CA LYS A 154 8.72 -10.34 -9.63
C LYS A 154 8.87 -11.48 -8.63
N ASN A 155 8.41 -12.67 -9.05
CA ASN A 155 9.26 -13.79 -9.49
C ASN A 155 8.40 -15.06 -9.49
N GLN A 156 8.27 -15.67 -10.66
CA GLN A 156 8.25 -17.13 -10.77
C GLN A 156 9.68 -17.60 -11.05
#